data_AF-A0A7V6HJL4-F1
#
_entry.id   AF-A0A7V6HJL4-F1
#
_cell.length_a   1.000
_cell.length_b   1.000
_cell.length_c   1.000
_cell.angle_alpha   90.00
_cell.angle_beta   90.00
_cell.angle_gamma   90.00
#
_symmetry.space_group_name_H-M   'P 1'
#
loop_
_entity.id
_entity.type
_entity.pdbx_description
1 polymer ?
#
loop_
_entity_poly.entity_id
_entity_poly.type
_entity_poly.pdbx_seq_one_letter_code
_entity_poly.pdbx_strand_id
1 'polypeptide(L)'
;MTRSRWPVFFNALFLLWCAWWYCRDASMGLLVVAGAVAVLAWVRGRALPSTTRWVVWSGVVLTVIFLAANVERIVPPDDALDESRMLDRVVTVIFAFGVTSLFFRPTAQSVTLVVLGGVPLAMTALGRPDVMPGAVGDAAPWMVGGTVVLMLTADMAQRLTQGSGREHAVPGVRELAQRVVVLCLVTGASLVLQEPLGLGIKQVQRCLYGMMFFSERLPRRRMSDINLNLPVPHDFGQRTRMVAAIRSDNMPGYLRENVYLQYDRGRWDVVKPNVPLEPSAVAGGAARPQYPRYLLRSDVAATERRETWRVEILAPRLLGGFCLPGSCLALSCVGAVPMAETNGSVTVNGPFPDAYEIEVDPRRMMDRAWPQPEGNAAVYLEVP
;
A
#
# COMPACT_ATOMS: atom_id res chain seq x y z
N MET A 1 45.15 12.41 -8.02
CA MET A 1 44.42 12.08 -9.26
C MET A 1 43.04 12.70 -9.20
N THR A 2 42.79 13.68 -10.06
CA THR A 2 41.49 14.34 -10.25
C THR A 2 40.50 13.36 -10.88
N ARG A 3 39.25 13.33 -10.41
CA ARG A 3 38.18 12.47 -10.92
C ARG A 3 37.49 13.15 -12.11
N SER A 4 37.20 12.42 -13.19
CA SER A 4 36.29 12.94 -14.21
C SER A 4 34.90 13.15 -13.61
N ARG A 5 34.32 14.33 -13.82
CA ARG A 5 33.01 14.69 -13.26
C ARG A 5 31.87 14.08 -14.04
N TRP A 6 32.01 13.91 -15.36
CA TRP A 6 30.95 13.44 -16.24
C TRP A 6 30.26 12.12 -15.83
N PRO A 7 30.98 11.05 -15.43
CA PRO A 7 30.33 9.82 -14.98
C PRO A 7 29.51 10.04 -13.72
N VAL A 8 29.94 10.94 -12.83
CA VAL A 8 29.18 11.30 -11.63
C VAL A 8 27.91 12.03 -12.00
N PHE A 9 27.95 12.87 -13.05
CA PHE A 9 26.78 13.62 -13.54
C PHE A 9 25.66 12.68 -13.88
N PHE A 10 25.93 11.78 -14.82
CA PHE A 10 24.91 11.00 -15.48
C PHE A 10 24.38 9.91 -14.54
N ASN A 11 25.26 9.35 -13.69
CA ASN A 11 24.82 8.45 -12.62
C ASN A 11 23.93 9.18 -11.58
N ALA A 12 24.28 10.40 -11.19
CA ALA A 12 23.44 11.19 -10.29
C ALA A 12 22.11 11.56 -10.95
N LEU A 13 22.13 12.00 -12.21
CA LEU A 13 20.94 12.36 -12.97
C LEU A 13 19.99 11.16 -13.14
N PHE A 14 20.53 9.97 -13.41
CA PHE A 14 19.77 8.72 -13.42
C PHE A 14 19.09 8.43 -12.08
N LEU A 15 19.83 8.50 -10.96
CA LEU A 15 19.27 8.24 -9.63
C LEU A 15 18.19 9.26 -9.26
N LEU A 16 18.42 10.54 -9.58
CA LEU A 16 17.45 11.61 -9.32
C LEU A 16 16.21 11.48 -10.20
N TRP A 17 16.34 11.03 -11.44
CA TRP A 17 15.22 10.70 -12.31
C TRP A 17 14.35 9.60 -11.69
N CYS A 18 14.95 8.48 -11.28
CA CYS A 18 14.23 7.39 -10.62
C CYS A 18 13.59 7.84 -9.30
N ALA A 19 14.31 8.63 -8.49
CA ALA A 19 13.79 9.16 -7.24
C ALA A 19 12.65 10.15 -7.43
N TRP A 20 12.66 10.97 -8.48
CA TRP A 20 11.59 11.93 -8.78
C TRP A 20 10.27 11.22 -9.05
N TRP A 21 10.29 10.21 -9.91
CA TRP A 21 9.11 9.39 -10.20
C TRP A 21 8.63 8.62 -8.96
N TYR A 22 9.55 8.11 -8.14
CA TYR A 22 9.18 7.46 -6.89
C TYR A 22 8.54 8.43 -5.87
N CYS A 23 9.05 9.65 -5.73
CA CYS A 23 8.61 10.59 -4.69
C CYS A 23 7.35 11.38 -5.04
N ARG A 24 6.78 11.23 -6.24
CA ARG A 24 5.68 12.05 -6.76
C ARG A 24 4.47 12.21 -5.83
N ASP A 25 4.20 11.22 -4.97
CA ASP A 25 2.98 11.11 -4.13
C ASP A 25 3.21 11.19 -2.64
N ALA A 26 4.44 11.44 -2.21
CA ALA A 26 4.77 11.52 -0.80
C ALA A 26 5.76 12.66 -0.56
N SER A 27 6.33 12.72 0.64
CA SER A 27 7.42 13.64 0.93
C SER A 27 8.51 13.62 -0.15
N MET A 28 8.86 14.80 -0.63
CA MET A 28 10.04 15.01 -1.47
C MET A 28 11.36 14.88 -0.68
N GLY A 29 11.31 14.48 0.60
CA GLY A 29 12.47 14.37 1.50
C GLY A 29 13.58 13.49 0.92
N LEU A 30 13.24 12.30 0.42
CA LEU A 30 14.19 11.41 -0.24
C LEU A 30 14.85 12.07 -1.46
N LEU A 31 14.07 12.75 -2.31
CA LEU A 31 14.57 13.43 -3.51
C LEU A 31 15.47 14.62 -3.16
N VAL A 32 15.09 15.43 -2.19
CA VAL A 32 15.87 16.60 -1.75
C VAL A 32 17.20 16.17 -1.16
N VAL A 33 17.19 15.15 -0.29
CA VAL A 33 18.41 14.58 0.29
C VAL A 33 19.27 13.93 -0.79
N ALA A 34 18.68 13.17 -1.72
CA ALA A 34 19.40 12.61 -2.86
C ALA A 34 20.06 13.70 -3.71
N GLY A 35 19.35 14.81 -3.95
CA GLY A 35 19.86 15.97 -4.67
C GLY A 35 21.05 16.61 -3.96
N ALA A 36 20.94 16.86 -2.65
CA ALA A 36 22.04 17.40 -1.86
C ALA A 36 23.27 16.49 -1.86
N VAL A 37 23.07 15.17 -1.70
CA VAL A 37 24.15 14.17 -1.72
C VAL A 37 24.78 14.05 -3.11
N ALA A 38 23.98 14.13 -4.18
CA ALA A 38 24.46 14.15 -5.56
C ALA A 38 25.30 15.39 -5.88
N VAL A 39 24.85 16.57 -5.45
CA VAL A 39 25.60 17.83 -5.58
C VAL A 39 26.91 17.75 -4.80
N LEU A 40 26.89 17.19 -3.59
CA LEU A 40 28.10 16.96 -2.79
C LEU A 40 29.09 16.04 -3.52
N ALA A 41 28.61 14.93 -4.09
CA ALA A 41 29.44 14.00 -4.85
C ALA A 41 30.01 14.62 -6.13
N TRP A 42 29.26 15.51 -6.78
CA TRP A 42 29.66 16.25 -7.98
C TRP A 42 30.75 17.30 -7.71
N VAL A 43 30.53 18.13 -6.68
CA VAL A 43 31.43 19.24 -6.33
C VAL A 43 32.75 18.70 -5.80
N ARG A 44 32.72 17.58 -5.07
CA ARG A 44 33.90 16.95 -4.48
C ARG A 44 34.89 16.48 -5.57
N GLY A 45 36.01 17.20 -5.71
CA GLY A 45 37.02 16.91 -6.75
C GLY A 45 37.84 15.63 -6.56
N ARG A 46 37.76 14.98 -5.39
CA ARG A 46 38.46 13.72 -5.08
C ARG A 46 37.49 12.65 -4.58
N ALA A 47 37.58 11.45 -5.16
CA ALA A 47 36.86 10.28 -4.69
C ALA A 47 37.28 9.89 -3.25
N LEU A 48 36.38 9.28 -2.49
CA LEU A 48 36.69 8.67 -1.21
C LEU A 48 37.63 7.46 -1.40
N PRO A 49 38.39 7.08 -0.35
CA PRO A 49 39.25 5.90 -0.39
C PRO A 49 38.38 4.65 -0.59
N SER A 50 38.69 3.79 -1.56
CA SER A 50 37.93 2.56 -1.83
C SER A 50 38.26 1.42 -0.86
N THR A 51 38.62 1.75 0.39
CA THR A 51 38.83 0.75 1.44
C THR A 51 37.48 0.23 1.94
N THR A 52 37.41 -1.02 2.36
CA THR A 52 36.19 -1.65 2.92
C THR A 52 35.54 -0.79 4.00
N ARG A 53 36.35 -0.20 4.90
CA ARG A 53 35.86 0.67 5.98
C ARG A 53 35.08 1.87 5.44
N TRP A 54 35.66 2.62 4.50
CA TRP A 54 35.00 3.79 3.93
C TRP A 54 33.72 3.42 3.18
N VAL A 55 33.73 2.34 2.39
CA VAL A 55 32.56 1.86 1.63
C VAL A 55 31.41 1.47 2.57
N VAL A 56 31.71 0.65 3.59
CA VAL A 56 30.70 0.14 4.52
C VAL A 56 30.12 1.27 5.36
N TRP A 57 30.96 2.10 5.98
CA TRP A 57 30.46 3.17 6.85
C TRP A 57 29.75 4.28 6.10
N SER A 58 30.20 4.66 4.89
CA SER A 58 29.44 5.60 4.07
C SER A 58 28.09 5.04 3.64
N GLY A 59 28.05 3.73 3.33
CA GLY A 59 26.81 3.03 3.01
C GLY A 59 25.83 3.06 4.17
N VAL A 60 26.28 2.65 5.37
CA VAL A 60 25.45 2.65 6.59
C VAL A 60 24.91 4.05 6.91
N VAL A 61 25.77 5.07 6.88
CA VAL A 61 25.37 6.45 7.18
C VAL A 61 24.34 6.96 6.16
N LEU A 62 24.57 6.75 4.86
CA LEU A 62 23.63 7.15 3.83
C LEU A 62 22.32 6.36 3.93
N THR A 63 22.36 5.06 4.24
CA THR A 63 21.16 4.26 4.46
C THR A 63 20.31 4.83 5.59
N VAL A 64 20.91 5.17 6.74
CA VAL A 64 20.17 5.78 7.86
C VAL A 64 19.56 7.12 7.45
N ILE A 65 20.33 7.97 6.76
CA ILE A 65 19.85 9.28 6.28
C ILE A 65 18.70 9.12 5.29
N PHE A 66 18.79 8.18 4.33
CA PHE A 66 17.74 7.97 3.34
C PHE A 66 16.49 7.30 3.92
N LEU A 67 16.65 6.39 4.89
CA LEU A 67 15.52 5.85 5.65
C LEU A 67 14.82 6.96 6.44
N ALA A 68 15.58 7.86 7.09
CA ALA A 68 15.05 9.02 7.81
C ALA A 68 14.31 9.99 6.85
N ALA A 69 14.90 10.26 5.68
CA ALA A 69 14.32 11.12 4.66
C ALA A 69 13.06 10.53 4.00
N ASN A 70 12.84 9.22 4.13
CA ASN A 70 11.70 8.50 3.58
C ASN A 70 10.76 7.94 4.69
N VAL A 71 10.83 8.50 5.91
CA VAL A 71 10.04 8.07 7.08
C VAL A 71 8.56 8.02 6.79
N GLU A 72 8.01 9.00 6.04
CA GLU A 72 6.59 9.04 5.68
C GLU A 72 6.12 7.83 4.86
N ARG A 73 7.02 7.14 4.15
CA ARG A 73 6.73 5.89 3.43
C ARG A 73 7.12 4.63 4.21
N ILE A 74 8.00 4.74 5.20
CA ILE A 74 8.62 3.60 5.88
C ILE A 74 7.93 3.26 7.22
N VAL A 75 7.50 4.28 7.96
CA VAL A 75 6.89 4.11 9.29
C VAL A 75 5.37 4.05 9.12
N PRO A 76 4.69 2.96 9.53
CA PRO A 76 3.23 2.93 9.55
C PRO A 76 2.69 3.91 10.61
N PRO A 77 1.54 4.57 10.39
CA PRO A 77 0.79 5.18 11.49
C PRO A 77 0.41 4.11 12.52
N ASP A 78 0.25 4.53 13.78
CA ASP A 78 0.18 3.64 14.97
C ASP A 78 -0.91 2.54 14.90
N ASP A 79 -1.91 2.69 14.02
CA ASP A 79 -3.06 1.78 13.88
C ASP A 79 -2.93 0.75 12.73
N ALA A 80 -1.80 0.66 12.02
CA ALA A 80 -1.68 -0.13 10.79
C ALA A 80 -0.90 -1.46 10.94
N LEU A 81 -1.35 -2.50 10.21
CA LEU A 81 -0.64 -3.79 10.09
C LEU A 81 0.80 -3.59 9.55
N ASP A 82 1.78 -4.14 10.26
CA ASP A 82 3.23 -3.98 10.03
C ASP A 82 3.73 -4.38 8.63
N GLU A 83 2.96 -5.22 7.92
CA GLU A 83 3.45 -5.95 6.73
C GLU A 83 3.54 -5.11 5.45
N SER A 84 2.92 -3.93 5.39
CA SER A 84 2.73 -3.22 4.11
C SER A 84 3.85 -2.24 3.70
N ARG A 85 4.93 -2.08 4.48
CA ARG A 85 6.03 -1.12 4.17
C ARG A 85 7.44 -1.71 4.13
N MET A 86 7.57 -3.05 4.25
CA MET A 86 8.89 -3.71 4.13
C MET A 86 9.53 -3.53 2.76
N LEU A 87 8.74 -3.54 1.69
CA LEU A 87 9.26 -3.35 0.33
C LEU A 87 9.86 -1.95 0.13
N ASP A 88 9.21 -0.90 0.62
CA ASP A 88 9.73 0.47 0.57
C ASP A 88 11.02 0.64 1.39
N ARG A 89 11.14 -0.05 2.53
CA ARG A 89 12.39 -0.10 3.32
C ARG A 89 13.52 -0.71 2.50
N VAL A 90 13.29 -1.88 1.91
CA VAL A 90 14.28 -2.59 1.09
C VAL A 90 14.69 -1.74 -0.12
N VAL A 91 13.74 -1.16 -0.83
CA VAL A 91 13.99 -0.29 -1.98
C VAL A 91 14.80 0.94 -1.58
N THR A 92 14.49 1.58 -0.45
CA THR A 92 15.25 2.73 0.07
C THR A 92 16.68 2.37 0.44
N VAL A 93 16.89 1.20 1.06
CA VAL A 93 18.23 0.69 1.41
C VAL A 93 19.06 0.44 0.15
N ILE A 94 18.47 -0.23 -0.86
CA ILE A 94 19.13 -0.51 -2.14
C ILE A 94 19.49 0.80 -2.86
N PHE A 95 18.57 1.77 -2.87
CA PHE A 95 18.81 3.10 -3.43
C PHE A 95 19.97 3.82 -2.73
N ALA A 96 20.04 3.76 -1.40
CA ALA A 96 21.12 4.36 -0.63
C ALA A 96 22.50 3.80 -1.04
N PHE A 97 22.61 2.50 -1.31
CA PHE A 97 23.84 1.90 -1.84
C PHE A 97 24.17 2.41 -3.26
N GLY A 98 23.16 2.60 -4.12
CA GLY A 98 23.33 3.23 -5.43
C GLY A 98 23.90 4.64 -5.32
N VAL A 99 23.34 5.49 -4.44
CA VAL A 99 23.85 6.85 -4.19
C VAL A 99 25.24 6.84 -3.56
N THR A 100 25.52 5.89 -2.66
CA THR A 100 26.83 5.73 -2.01
C THR A 100 27.94 5.52 -3.02
N SER A 101 27.67 4.78 -4.10
CA SER A 101 28.64 4.53 -5.18
C SER A 101 29.14 5.81 -5.86
N LEU A 102 28.35 6.90 -5.82
CA LEU A 102 28.72 8.19 -6.39
C LEU A 102 29.95 8.80 -5.72
N PHE A 103 30.32 8.42 -4.49
CA PHE A 103 31.50 8.98 -3.80
C PHE A 103 32.82 8.28 -4.14
N PHE A 104 32.77 7.10 -4.76
CA PHE A 104 33.94 6.29 -5.05
C PHE A 104 34.41 6.49 -6.49
N ARG A 105 35.58 5.93 -6.84
CA ARG A 105 36.10 6.03 -8.21
C ARG A 105 35.11 5.34 -9.17
N PRO A 106 34.77 5.99 -10.30
CA PRO A 106 33.82 5.43 -11.26
C PRO A 106 34.44 4.22 -11.96
N THR A 107 33.82 3.06 -11.78
CA THR A 107 34.20 1.76 -12.34
C THR A 107 32.98 1.08 -12.94
N ALA A 108 33.14 0.04 -13.76
CA ALA A 108 31.99 -0.69 -14.30
C ALA A 108 31.01 -1.12 -13.19
N GLN A 109 31.55 -1.53 -12.05
CA GLN A 109 30.79 -1.89 -10.85
C GLN A 109 29.98 -0.72 -10.26
N SER A 110 30.47 0.52 -10.34
CA SER A 110 29.69 1.68 -9.84
C SER A 110 28.45 1.94 -10.69
N VAL A 111 28.52 1.79 -12.02
CA VAL A 111 27.32 1.93 -12.88
C VAL A 111 26.31 0.83 -12.54
N THR A 112 26.77 -0.41 -12.35
CA THR A 112 25.89 -1.50 -11.94
C THR A 112 25.21 -1.22 -10.61
N LEU A 113 25.94 -0.70 -9.61
CA LEU A 113 25.37 -0.32 -8.31
C LEU A 113 24.37 0.82 -8.43
N VAL A 114 24.65 1.82 -9.28
CA VAL A 114 23.72 2.92 -9.58
C VAL A 114 22.43 2.39 -10.20
N VAL A 115 22.55 1.54 -11.21
CA VAL A 115 21.39 0.91 -11.88
C VAL A 115 20.59 0.06 -10.90
N LEU A 116 21.27 -0.75 -10.09
CA LEU A 116 20.63 -1.55 -9.05
C LEU A 116 19.94 -0.69 -7.98
N GLY A 117 20.45 0.51 -7.71
CA GLY A 117 19.82 1.50 -6.84
C GLY A 117 18.58 2.18 -7.45
N GLY A 118 18.63 2.54 -8.73
CA GLY A 118 17.56 3.32 -9.39
C GLY A 118 16.42 2.47 -9.97
N VAL A 119 16.71 1.28 -10.50
CA VAL A 119 15.70 0.42 -11.16
C VAL A 119 14.57 0.00 -10.21
N PRO A 120 14.83 -0.43 -8.96
CA PRO A 120 13.76 -0.76 -8.02
C PRO A 120 12.81 0.42 -7.76
N LEU A 121 13.33 1.65 -7.63
CA LEU A 121 12.50 2.85 -7.49
C LEU A 121 11.61 3.06 -8.73
N ALA A 122 12.19 2.98 -9.93
CA ALA A 122 11.45 3.13 -11.17
C ALA A 122 10.37 2.05 -11.32
N MET A 123 10.67 0.79 -10.94
CA MET A 123 9.71 -0.32 -10.96
C MET A 123 8.58 -0.12 -9.94
N THR A 124 8.89 0.36 -8.74
CA THR A 124 7.83 0.71 -7.75
C THR A 124 6.97 1.87 -8.21
N ALA A 125 7.49 2.81 -9.01
CA ALA A 125 6.70 3.86 -9.63
C ALA A 125 5.81 3.31 -10.75
N LEU A 126 6.33 2.45 -11.64
CA LEU A 126 5.55 1.76 -12.70
C LEU A 126 4.44 0.86 -12.14
N GLY A 127 4.70 0.22 -11.01
CA GLY A 127 3.77 -0.72 -10.39
C GLY A 127 2.57 -0.05 -9.72
N ARG A 128 2.49 1.28 -9.69
CA ARG A 128 1.37 2.01 -9.08
C ARG A 128 0.13 1.90 -9.96
N PRO A 129 -1.03 1.47 -9.41
CA PRO A 129 -2.28 1.49 -10.15
C PRO A 129 -2.66 2.90 -10.60
N ASP A 130 -3.23 3.05 -11.80
CA ASP A 130 -3.56 4.35 -12.42
C ASP A 130 -4.56 5.21 -11.63
N VAL A 131 -5.29 4.59 -10.69
CA VAL A 131 -6.25 5.27 -9.81
C VAL A 131 -5.56 5.95 -8.61
N MET A 132 -4.27 5.68 -8.40
CA MET A 132 -3.50 6.22 -7.29
C MET A 132 -3.01 7.64 -7.60
N PRO A 133 -2.87 8.52 -6.58
CA PRO A 133 -2.03 9.70 -6.70
C PRO A 133 -0.66 9.28 -7.27
N GLY A 134 -0.20 10.02 -8.29
CA GLY A 134 1.11 9.90 -9.01
C GLY A 134 1.53 8.52 -9.45
N ALA A 135 0.50 7.74 -9.81
CA ALA A 135 0.63 6.82 -10.91
C ALA A 135 1.31 7.48 -12.10
N VAL A 136 2.12 6.69 -12.79
CA VAL A 136 2.86 7.14 -13.96
C VAL A 136 1.90 7.31 -15.16
N GLY A 137 0.86 6.48 -15.23
CA GLY A 137 -0.21 6.54 -16.23
C GLY A 137 0.34 6.67 -17.65
N ASP A 138 -0.21 7.63 -18.40
CA ASP A 138 0.19 7.93 -19.79
C ASP A 138 1.65 8.37 -19.94
N ALA A 139 2.32 8.75 -18.85
CA ALA A 139 3.72 9.14 -18.88
C ALA A 139 4.67 7.93 -18.75
N ALA A 140 4.17 6.70 -18.72
CA ALA A 140 5.00 5.49 -18.59
C ALA A 140 6.06 5.36 -19.70
N PRO A 141 5.77 5.65 -20.98
CA PRO A 141 6.78 5.64 -22.03
C PRO A 141 7.90 6.66 -21.79
N TRP A 142 7.55 7.84 -21.26
CA TRP A 142 8.53 8.88 -20.92
C TRP A 142 9.42 8.47 -19.75
N MET A 143 8.83 7.88 -18.70
CA MET A 143 9.58 7.40 -17.56
C MET A 143 10.56 6.29 -17.95
N VAL A 144 10.09 5.29 -18.70
CA VAL A 144 10.90 4.17 -19.18
C VAL A 144 11.98 4.69 -20.14
N GLY A 145 11.59 5.48 -21.14
CA GLY A 145 12.51 6.07 -22.10
C GLY A 145 13.60 6.90 -21.43
N GLY A 146 13.23 7.78 -20.49
CA GLY A 146 14.18 8.59 -19.72
C GLY A 146 15.11 7.75 -18.86
N THR A 147 14.60 6.72 -18.17
CA THR A 147 15.42 5.80 -17.36
C THR A 147 16.47 5.11 -18.22
N VAL A 148 16.06 4.65 -19.40
CA VAL A 148 16.95 3.90 -20.29
C VAL A 148 17.97 4.79 -20.98
N VAL A 149 17.59 5.99 -21.44
CA VAL A 149 18.51 6.98 -22.01
C VAL A 149 19.54 7.42 -20.97
N LEU A 150 19.12 7.67 -19.73
CA LEU A 150 20.03 8.05 -18.65
C LEU A 150 20.99 6.92 -18.25
N MET A 151 20.52 5.68 -18.26
CA MET A 151 21.36 4.50 -18.03
C MET A 151 22.44 4.36 -19.11
N LEU A 152 22.07 4.52 -20.40
CA LEU A 152 23.01 4.44 -21.52
C LEU A 152 24.04 5.58 -21.50
N THR A 153 23.59 6.81 -21.23
CA THR A 153 24.48 7.97 -21.15
C THR A 153 25.46 7.85 -19.98
N ALA A 154 25.04 7.26 -18.85
CA ALA A 154 25.92 6.96 -17.73
C ALA A 154 27.00 5.92 -18.09
N ASP A 155 26.64 4.82 -18.78
CA ASP A 155 27.62 3.83 -19.29
C ASP A 155 28.60 4.46 -20.28
N MET A 156 28.09 5.24 -21.24
CA MET A 156 28.92 5.91 -22.24
C MET A 156 29.88 6.93 -21.62
N ALA A 157 29.39 7.79 -20.72
CA ALA A 157 30.22 8.78 -20.04
C ALA A 157 31.35 8.12 -19.24
N GLN A 158 31.11 6.95 -18.66
CA GLN A 158 32.13 6.22 -17.94
C GLN A 158 33.19 5.60 -18.88
N ARG A 159 32.78 4.99 -19.99
CA ARG A 159 33.72 4.41 -20.97
C ARG A 159 34.60 5.48 -21.61
N LEU A 160 34.03 6.63 -21.95
CA LEU A 160 34.77 7.74 -22.56
C LEU A 160 35.79 8.40 -21.62
N THR A 161 35.66 8.21 -20.30
CA THR A 161 36.52 8.86 -19.30
C THR A 161 37.54 7.91 -18.65
N GLN A 162 37.46 6.61 -18.91
CA GLN A 162 38.51 5.64 -18.56
C GLN A 162 39.63 5.69 -19.60
N GLY A 163 40.56 6.64 -19.42
CA GLY A 163 41.73 6.78 -20.28
C GLY A 163 42.71 5.60 -20.17
N SER A 164 43.12 5.07 -21.34
CA SER A 164 44.31 4.27 -21.67
C SER A 164 44.64 3.03 -20.81
N GLY A 165 44.49 1.84 -21.40
CA GLY A 165 45.10 0.60 -20.92
C GLY A 165 44.78 -0.63 -21.76
N ARG A 166 43.66 -0.61 -22.49
CA ARG A 166 43.32 -1.60 -23.52
C ARG A 166 42.59 -0.85 -24.62
N GLU A 167 43.00 -1.05 -25.87
CA GLU A 167 42.28 -0.66 -27.08
C GLU A 167 40.81 -1.13 -26.99
N HIS A 168 39.96 -0.34 -26.37
CA HIS A 168 38.52 -0.46 -26.51
C HIS A 168 38.18 0.59 -27.54
N ALA A 169 37.98 0.11 -28.77
CA ALA A 169 37.48 0.91 -29.87
C ALA A 169 36.38 1.83 -29.35
N VAL A 170 36.50 3.12 -29.66
CA VAL A 170 35.38 4.06 -29.55
C VAL A 170 34.18 3.36 -30.19
N PRO A 171 33.04 3.19 -29.49
CA PRO A 171 31.94 2.43 -30.04
C PRO A 171 31.55 3.09 -31.35
N GLY A 172 31.78 2.38 -32.45
CA GLY A 172 31.45 2.89 -33.77
C GLY A 172 29.95 3.20 -33.81
N VAL A 173 29.53 4.09 -34.71
CA VAL A 173 28.10 4.41 -34.95
C VAL A 173 27.25 3.13 -35.07
N ARG A 174 27.85 2.05 -35.61
CA ARG A 174 27.26 0.71 -35.70
C ARG A 174 27.02 0.02 -34.36
N GLU A 175 27.94 0.12 -33.40
CA GLU A 175 27.77 -0.44 -32.06
C GLU A 175 26.73 0.36 -31.27
N LEU A 176 26.70 1.68 -31.44
CA LEU A 176 25.68 2.55 -30.86
C LEU A 176 24.29 2.21 -31.42
N ALA A 177 24.17 2.05 -32.74
CA ALA A 177 22.94 1.62 -33.40
C ALA A 177 22.50 0.23 -32.93
N GLN A 178 23.42 -0.73 -32.79
CA GLN A 178 23.10 -2.05 -32.25
C GLN A 178 22.61 -1.99 -30.81
N ARG A 179 23.20 -1.16 -29.96
CA ARG A 179 22.71 -0.96 -28.59
C ARG A 179 21.31 -0.36 -28.58
N VAL A 180 21.04 0.64 -29.40
CA VAL A 180 19.70 1.22 -29.55
C VAL A 180 18.70 0.16 -30.01
N VAL A 181 19.06 -0.68 -31.00
CA VAL A 181 18.20 -1.76 -31.48
C VAL A 181 17.93 -2.82 -30.41
N VAL A 182 18.97 -3.29 -29.71
CA VAL A 182 18.83 -4.24 -28.60
C VAL A 182 17.94 -3.65 -27.51
N LEU A 183 18.05 -2.35 -27.28
CA LEU A 183 17.31 -1.66 -26.23
C LEU A 183 15.86 -1.42 -26.62
N CYS A 184 15.56 -1.09 -27.88
CA CYS A 184 14.20 -1.12 -28.41
C CYS A 184 13.60 -2.53 -28.33
N LEU A 185 14.38 -3.56 -28.63
CA LEU A 185 13.94 -4.97 -28.51
C LEU A 185 13.67 -5.35 -27.06
N VAL A 186 14.55 -5.00 -26.12
CA VAL A 186 14.37 -5.27 -24.69
C VAL A 186 13.17 -4.50 -24.15
N THR A 187 12.99 -3.24 -24.55
CA THR A 187 11.84 -2.43 -24.13
C THR A 187 10.54 -3.01 -24.69
N GLY A 188 10.52 -3.36 -25.98
CA GLY A 188 9.37 -4.04 -26.61
C GLY A 188 9.06 -5.39 -25.97
N ALA A 189 10.09 -6.21 -25.71
CA ALA A 189 9.95 -7.47 -25.01
C ALA A 189 9.44 -7.27 -23.57
N SER A 190 9.90 -6.24 -22.86
CA SER A 190 9.43 -5.93 -21.50
C SER A 190 7.95 -5.55 -21.45
N LEU A 191 7.46 -4.82 -22.47
CA LEU A 191 6.04 -4.47 -22.59
C LEU A 191 5.18 -5.69 -22.93
N VAL A 192 5.64 -6.55 -23.84
CA VAL A 192 4.93 -7.80 -24.21
C VAL A 192 4.94 -8.79 -23.04
N LEU A 193 6.04 -8.86 -22.29
CA LEU A 193 6.20 -9.75 -21.15
C LEU A 193 5.55 -9.22 -19.88
N GLN A 194 5.12 -7.95 -19.81
CA GLN A 194 4.57 -7.35 -18.60
C GLN A 194 3.35 -8.12 -18.07
N GLU A 195 2.45 -8.53 -18.96
CA GLU A 195 1.24 -9.28 -18.61
C GLU A 195 1.56 -10.72 -18.13
N PRO A 196 2.33 -11.55 -18.87
CA PRO A 196 2.67 -12.89 -18.40
C PRO A 196 3.59 -12.91 -17.18
N LEU A 197 4.53 -11.96 -17.04
CA LEU A 197 5.32 -11.81 -15.81
C LEU A 197 4.45 -11.38 -14.64
N GLY A 198 3.49 -10.48 -14.88
CA GLY A 198 2.52 -10.07 -13.86
C GLY A 198 1.70 -11.27 -13.36
N LEU A 199 1.28 -12.16 -14.25
CA LEU A 199 0.61 -13.42 -13.90
C LEU A 199 1.53 -14.36 -13.11
N GLY A 200 2.78 -14.53 -13.55
CA GLY A 200 3.78 -15.37 -12.89
C GLY A 200 4.16 -14.87 -11.49
N ILE A 201 4.39 -13.56 -11.34
CA ILE A 201 4.68 -12.92 -10.05
C ILE A 201 3.48 -13.06 -9.12
N LYS A 202 2.25 -12.84 -9.61
CA LYS A 202 1.04 -13.08 -8.81
C LYS A 202 0.91 -14.54 -8.39
N GLN A 203 1.29 -15.49 -9.24
CA GLN A 203 1.31 -16.92 -8.91
C GLN A 203 2.34 -17.25 -7.82
N VAL A 204 3.54 -16.68 -7.91
CA VAL A 204 4.62 -16.84 -6.92
C VAL A 204 4.26 -16.15 -5.60
N GLN A 205 3.72 -14.93 -5.67
CA GLN A 205 3.18 -14.22 -4.52
C GLN A 205 2.04 -15.02 -3.88
N ARG A 206 1.13 -15.61 -4.65
CA ARG A 206 0.11 -16.53 -4.12
C ARG A 206 0.70 -17.77 -3.46
N CYS A 207 1.80 -18.32 -3.98
CA CYS A 207 2.47 -19.45 -3.33
C CYS A 207 3.18 -19.04 -2.03
N LEU A 208 3.82 -17.85 -2.01
CA LEU A 208 4.57 -17.35 -0.86
C LEU A 208 3.65 -16.79 0.23
N TYR A 209 2.73 -15.89 -0.14
CA TYR A 209 1.75 -15.30 0.77
C TYR A 209 0.56 -16.23 1.05
N GLY A 210 0.29 -17.22 0.21
CA GLY A 210 -0.67 -18.30 0.53
C GLY A 210 -0.23 -19.18 1.70
N MET A 211 1.03 -19.06 2.15
CA MET A 211 1.49 -19.62 3.42
C MET A 211 1.27 -18.69 4.62
N MET A 212 1.04 -17.39 4.41
CA MET A 212 0.98 -16.39 5.47
C MET A 212 -0.38 -15.74 5.65
N PHE A 213 -1.07 -15.26 4.61
CA PHE A 213 -2.37 -14.59 4.78
C PHE A 213 -3.25 -14.68 3.51
N PHE A 214 -4.50 -15.05 3.72
CA PHE A 214 -5.67 -15.04 2.82
C PHE A 214 -6.06 -16.27 1.99
N SER A 215 -7.23 -16.79 2.38
CA SER A 215 -8.29 -17.31 1.52
C SER A 215 -8.68 -16.27 0.45
N GLU A 216 -8.08 -16.32 -0.74
CA GLU A 216 -8.60 -15.55 -1.88
C GLU A 216 -9.87 -16.20 -2.43
N ARG A 217 -10.98 -15.47 -2.27
CA ARG A 217 -12.15 -15.54 -3.15
C ARG A 217 -11.67 -15.23 -4.58
N LEU A 218 -11.72 -16.24 -5.43
CA LEU A 218 -11.27 -16.16 -6.82
C LEU A 218 -12.09 -15.15 -7.65
N PRO A 219 -11.46 -14.25 -8.43
CA PRO A 219 -12.12 -13.53 -9.50
C PRO A 219 -11.97 -14.33 -10.80
N ARG A 220 -13.06 -14.90 -11.33
CA ARG A 220 -13.07 -15.34 -12.73
C ARG A 220 -14.33 -15.12 -13.54
N ARG A 221 -15.40 -14.58 -12.97
CA ARG A 221 -16.53 -14.02 -13.72
C ARG A 221 -17.11 -12.86 -12.93
N ARG A 222 -17.66 -11.86 -13.62
CA ARG A 222 -18.48 -10.79 -13.03
C ARG A 222 -19.43 -11.42 -12.00
N MET A 223 -19.09 -11.35 -10.73
CA MET A 223 -19.97 -11.65 -9.61
C MET A 223 -20.28 -10.28 -9.02
N SER A 224 -21.34 -9.67 -9.54
CA SER A 224 -21.95 -8.47 -8.96
C SER A 224 -22.51 -8.75 -7.57
N ASP A 225 -22.61 -10.01 -7.17
CA ASP A 225 -23.20 -10.42 -5.91
C ASP A 225 -22.18 -11.28 -5.14
N ILE A 226 -21.75 -10.77 -3.99
CA ILE A 226 -21.07 -11.56 -2.97
C ILE A 226 -22.05 -12.67 -2.57
N ASN A 227 -21.88 -13.86 -3.15
CA ASN A 227 -22.70 -15.00 -2.79
C ASN A 227 -22.28 -15.47 -1.39
N LEU A 228 -23.02 -15.01 -0.38
CA LEU A 228 -22.85 -15.35 1.03
C LEU A 228 -23.22 -16.81 1.35
N ASN A 229 -23.61 -17.60 0.34
CA ASN A 229 -24.04 -19.00 0.44
C ASN A 229 -22.96 -20.02 0.05
N LEU A 230 -21.67 -19.65 0.08
CA LEU A 230 -20.62 -20.60 -0.23
C LEU A 230 -20.49 -21.65 0.89
N PRO A 231 -20.33 -22.94 0.55
CA PRO A 231 -20.10 -23.98 1.54
C PRO A 231 -18.81 -23.69 2.31
N VAL A 232 -18.81 -24.11 3.57
CA VAL A 232 -17.67 -23.97 4.49
C VAL A 232 -16.42 -24.61 3.84
N PRO A 233 -15.27 -23.91 3.76
CA PRO A 233 -14.05 -24.47 3.16
C PRO A 233 -13.60 -25.76 3.86
N HIS A 234 -12.97 -26.67 3.12
CA HIS A 234 -12.51 -27.95 3.67
C HIS A 234 -11.49 -27.82 4.83
N ASP A 235 -10.78 -26.69 4.94
CA ASP A 235 -9.78 -26.42 5.99
C ASP A 235 -10.34 -25.55 7.15
N PHE A 236 -11.66 -25.55 7.34
CA PHE A 236 -12.32 -24.74 8.37
C PHE A 236 -11.85 -25.12 9.78
N GLY A 237 -11.36 -24.15 10.54
CA GLY A 237 -10.79 -24.35 11.88
C GLY A 237 -9.31 -24.74 11.92
N GLN A 238 -8.67 -25.07 10.77
CA GLN A 238 -7.22 -25.28 10.70
C GLN A 238 -6.47 -24.02 10.25
N ARG A 239 -6.96 -23.36 9.19
CA ARG A 239 -6.35 -22.15 8.61
C ARG A 239 -7.23 -20.90 8.71
N THR A 240 -8.47 -21.07 9.16
CA THR A 240 -9.45 -20.00 9.34
C THR A 240 -9.76 -19.85 10.82
N ARG A 241 -9.61 -18.63 11.33
CA ARG A 241 -9.92 -18.28 12.72
C ARG A 241 -11.32 -17.70 12.79
N MET A 242 -12.18 -18.24 13.65
CA MET A 242 -13.48 -17.65 13.92
C MET A 242 -13.30 -16.35 14.71
N VAL A 243 -13.90 -15.27 14.21
CA VAL A 243 -13.80 -13.93 14.81
C VAL A 243 -15.03 -13.59 15.63
N ALA A 244 -16.21 -13.92 15.11
CA ALA A 244 -17.49 -13.78 15.79
C ALA A 244 -18.47 -14.89 15.38
N ALA A 245 -19.40 -15.21 16.26
CA ALA A 245 -20.52 -16.11 16.02
C ALA A 245 -21.82 -15.33 16.19
N ILE A 246 -22.72 -15.43 15.21
CA ILE A 246 -24.01 -14.72 15.23
C ILE A 246 -25.10 -15.76 15.35
N ARG A 247 -25.93 -15.61 16.38
CA ARG A 247 -27.15 -16.40 16.54
C ARG A 247 -28.31 -15.61 15.97
N SER A 248 -28.79 -16.05 14.82
CA SER A 248 -29.93 -15.49 14.10
C SER A 248 -30.78 -16.61 13.50
N ASP A 249 -32.09 -16.41 13.41
CA ASP A 249 -32.99 -17.36 12.73
C ASP A 249 -32.96 -17.16 11.21
N ASN A 250 -32.62 -15.93 10.79
CA ASN A 250 -32.45 -15.55 9.40
C ASN A 250 -30.97 -15.34 9.05
N MET A 251 -30.63 -15.47 7.77
CA MET A 251 -29.26 -15.25 7.31
C MET A 251 -28.90 -13.76 7.37
N PRO A 252 -27.77 -13.38 8.01
CA PRO A 252 -27.50 -11.98 8.36
C PRO A 252 -27.17 -11.04 7.20
N GLY A 253 -27.06 -11.57 5.97
CA GLY A 253 -26.68 -10.78 4.81
C GLY A 253 -25.25 -10.23 4.92
N TYR A 254 -25.01 -9.09 4.30
CA TYR A 254 -23.72 -8.41 4.36
C TYR A 254 -23.58 -7.66 5.69
N LEU A 255 -22.61 -8.09 6.50
CA LEU A 255 -22.25 -7.47 7.77
C LEU A 255 -21.12 -6.48 7.54
N ARG A 256 -21.28 -5.27 8.06
CA ARG A 256 -20.33 -4.18 7.90
C ARG A 256 -19.61 -3.92 9.22
N GLU A 257 -18.30 -4.05 9.19
CA GLU A 257 -17.42 -3.80 10.34
C GLU A 257 -16.84 -2.37 10.30
N ASN A 258 -16.38 -1.94 9.12
CA ASN A 258 -15.85 -0.60 8.91
C ASN A 258 -16.04 -0.13 7.46
N VAL A 259 -15.95 1.18 7.24
CA VAL A 259 -16.07 1.83 5.94
C VAL A 259 -14.84 2.67 5.67
N TYR A 260 -14.15 2.32 4.61
CA TYR A 260 -13.06 3.13 4.11
C TYR A 260 -13.59 4.09 3.06
N LEU A 261 -13.62 5.38 3.39
CA LEU A 261 -14.15 6.42 2.51
C LEU A 261 -13.04 7.17 1.77
N GLN A 262 -11.85 7.25 2.36
CA GLN A 262 -10.73 7.98 1.79
C GLN A 262 -9.64 7.00 1.39
N TYR A 263 -9.06 7.19 0.21
CA TYR A 263 -7.88 6.46 -0.20
C TYR A 263 -6.73 7.45 -0.37
N ASP A 264 -5.76 7.41 0.52
CA ASP A 264 -4.57 8.27 0.48
C ASP A 264 -3.29 7.44 0.69
N ARG A 265 -2.18 7.88 0.07
CA ARG A 265 -0.84 7.27 0.22
C ARG A 265 -0.77 5.75 0.05
N GLY A 266 -1.59 5.21 -0.85
CA GLY A 266 -1.63 3.77 -1.10
C GLY A 266 -2.43 2.97 -0.05
N ARG A 267 -3.27 3.62 0.74
CA ARG A 267 -4.08 2.99 1.78
C ARG A 267 -5.47 3.59 1.86
N TRP A 268 -6.39 2.74 2.31
CA TRP A 268 -7.76 3.09 2.65
C TRP A 268 -7.77 3.61 4.10
N ASP A 269 -8.12 4.88 4.27
CA ASP A 269 -8.20 5.55 5.57
C ASP A 269 -9.65 5.55 6.09
N VAL A 270 -9.75 5.38 7.41
CA VAL A 270 -11.00 5.48 8.17
C VAL A 270 -11.17 6.93 8.58
N VAL A 271 -12.28 7.56 8.19
CA VAL A 271 -12.58 8.94 8.56
C VAL A 271 -13.09 8.95 10.00
N LYS A 272 -12.25 9.41 10.93
CA LYS A 272 -12.57 9.56 12.37
C LYS A 272 -12.87 11.03 12.67
N PRO A 273 -14.14 11.38 12.90
CA PRO A 273 -14.44 11.80 14.26
C PRO A 273 -15.38 10.81 14.93
N ASN A 274 -15.02 10.44 16.14
CA ASN A 274 -15.73 9.50 16.97
C ASN A 274 -16.77 10.25 17.82
N VAL A 275 -18.02 10.26 17.40
CA VAL A 275 -19.10 10.84 18.21
C VAL A 275 -19.66 9.73 19.12
N PRO A 276 -19.62 9.88 20.45
CA PRO A 276 -20.17 8.87 21.35
C PRO A 276 -21.68 8.75 21.13
N LEU A 277 -22.19 7.52 21.03
CA LEU A 277 -23.63 7.28 20.93
C LEU A 277 -24.32 7.57 22.27
N GLU A 278 -25.43 8.30 22.20
CA GLU A 278 -26.25 8.54 23.38
C GLU A 278 -27.13 7.32 23.70
N PRO A 279 -27.18 6.88 24.97
CA PRO A 279 -28.05 5.79 25.36
C PRO A 279 -29.52 6.22 25.28
N SER A 280 -30.33 5.38 24.67
CA SER A 280 -31.78 5.60 24.53
C SER A 280 -32.50 5.43 25.86
N ALA A 281 -33.31 6.41 26.24
CA ALA A 281 -34.23 6.32 27.38
C ALA A 281 -35.46 5.44 27.07
N VAL A 282 -35.65 4.99 25.83
CA VAL A 282 -36.82 4.22 25.41
C VAL A 282 -36.65 2.75 25.79
N ALA A 283 -37.27 2.37 26.91
CA ALA A 283 -37.45 0.98 27.30
C ALA A 283 -38.41 0.28 26.32
N GLY A 284 -37.87 -0.32 25.25
CA GLY A 284 -38.71 -0.96 24.24
C GLY A 284 -37.96 -1.83 23.25
N GLY A 285 -37.75 -3.10 23.62
CA GLY A 285 -37.17 -4.16 22.80
C GLY A 285 -36.98 -5.44 23.62
N ALA A 286 -36.88 -6.60 22.97
CA ALA A 286 -36.61 -7.89 23.62
C ALA A 286 -35.15 -8.03 24.14
N ALA A 287 -34.32 -6.99 23.95
CA ALA A 287 -32.97 -6.90 24.49
C ALA A 287 -33.00 -6.92 26.03
N ARG A 288 -32.00 -7.56 26.63
CA ARG A 288 -31.96 -7.71 28.10
C ARG A 288 -31.99 -6.33 28.78
N PRO A 289 -32.82 -6.12 29.82
CA PRO A 289 -32.95 -4.82 30.49
C PRO A 289 -31.69 -4.35 31.25
N GLN A 290 -30.57 -5.08 31.13
CA GLN A 290 -29.32 -4.81 31.84
C GLN A 290 -28.28 -4.04 31.01
N TYR A 291 -28.47 -3.87 29.69
CA TYR A 291 -27.48 -3.24 28.82
C TYR A 291 -27.97 -1.90 28.26
N PRO A 292 -27.10 -0.87 28.21
CA PRO A 292 -27.45 0.37 27.54
C PRO A 292 -27.75 0.10 26.06
N ARG A 293 -28.89 0.62 25.61
CA ARG A 293 -29.40 0.49 24.24
C ARG A 293 -29.13 1.78 23.48
N TYR A 294 -28.51 1.67 22.32
CA TYR A 294 -28.14 2.77 21.45
C TYR A 294 -28.93 2.68 20.15
N LEU A 295 -29.62 3.75 19.76
CA LEU A 295 -30.38 3.78 18.51
C LEU A 295 -29.42 4.08 17.35
N LEU A 296 -29.51 3.29 16.28
CA LEU A 296 -28.71 3.48 15.07
C LEU A 296 -29.51 4.10 13.93
N ARG A 297 -30.84 4.14 14.08
CA ARG A 297 -31.76 4.81 13.15
C ARG A 297 -32.82 5.58 13.93
N SER A 298 -33.35 6.65 13.35
CA SER A 298 -34.39 7.48 13.95
C SER A 298 -35.80 6.85 13.88
N ASP A 299 -36.04 5.95 12.93
CA ASP A 299 -37.35 5.36 12.62
C ASP A 299 -37.67 4.06 13.37
N VAL A 300 -36.90 3.69 14.40
CA VAL A 300 -37.08 2.43 15.15
C VAL A 300 -38.53 2.24 15.62
N ALA A 301 -39.18 3.31 16.09
CA ALA A 301 -40.56 3.26 16.59
C ALA A 301 -41.59 2.85 15.52
N ALA A 302 -41.33 3.12 14.23
CA ALA A 302 -42.23 2.83 13.13
C ALA A 302 -42.06 1.40 12.57
N THR A 303 -40.99 0.68 12.93
CA THR A 303 -40.76 -0.69 12.47
C THR A 303 -41.54 -1.69 13.32
N GLU A 304 -42.59 -2.29 12.75
CA GLU A 304 -43.50 -3.23 13.42
C GLU A 304 -42.87 -4.60 13.73
N ARG A 305 -41.94 -5.07 12.88
CA ARG A 305 -41.30 -6.38 13.05
C ARG A 305 -39.83 -6.21 13.41
N ARG A 306 -39.43 -6.77 14.55
CA ARG A 306 -38.06 -6.71 15.06
C ARG A 306 -37.58 -8.10 15.45
N GLU A 307 -36.36 -8.43 15.08
CA GLU A 307 -35.65 -9.63 15.52
C GLU A 307 -34.42 -9.21 16.33
N THR A 308 -34.08 -9.96 17.37
CA THR A 308 -32.89 -9.68 18.18
C THR A 308 -31.84 -10.73 17.88
N TRP A 309 -30.69 -10.32 17.35
CA TRP A 309 -29.55 -11.19 17.13
C TRP A 309 -28.53 -11.01 18.24
N ARG A 310 -27.94 -12.12 18.67
CA ARG A 310 -26.84 -12.11 19.62
C ARG A 310 -25.55 -12.43 18.89
N VAL A 311 -24.55 -11.57 19.06
CA VAL A 311 -23.23 -11.73 18.50
C VAL A 311 -22.24 -12.02 19.62
N GLU A 312 -21.58 -13.16 19.55
CA GLU A 312 -20.52 -13.59 20.47
C GLU A 312 -19.18 -13.39 19.79
N ILE A 313 -18.25 -12.73 20.48
CA ILE A 313 -16.95 -12.37 19.93
C ILE A 313 -15.91 -13.35 20.42
N LEU A 314 -15.22 -13.97 19.47
CA LEU A 314 -14.22 -15.01 19.73
C LEU A 314 -12.80 -14.45 19.59
N ALA A 315 -12.61 -13.38 18.82
CA ALA A 315 -11.31 -12.74 18.61
C ALA A 315 -11.43 -11.20 18.54
N PRO A 316 -11.59 -10.50 19.68
CA PRO A 316 -11.88 -9.06 19.70
C PRO A 316 -10.77 -8.20 19.09
N ARG A 317 -9.50 -8.64 19.16
CA ARG A 317 -8.34 -7.93 18.58
C ARG A 317 -8.32 -7.88 17.05
N LEU A 318 -9.16 -8.68 16.40
CA LEU A 318 -9.26 -8.73 14.93
C LEU A 318 -10.43 -7.90 14.41
N LEU A 319 -11.23 -7.30 15.30
CA LEU A 319 -12.35 -6.44 14.94
C LEU A 319 -11.95 -4.97 15.07
N GLY A 320 -12.12 -4.20 14.00
CA GLY A 320 -12.03 -2.75 13.98
C GLY A 320 -13.33 -2.04 14.39
N GLY A 321 -14.46 -2.74 14.43
CA GLY A 321 -15.78 -2.17 14.75
C GLY A 321 -16.85 -3.24 15.00
N PHE A 322 -18.07 -2.82 15.35
CA PHE A 322 -19.21 -3.72 15.46
C PHE A 322 -19.63 -4.20 14.07
N CYS A 323 -19.79 -5.52 13.91
CA CYS A 323 -20.32 -6.10 12.68
C CYS A 323 -21.84 -5.90 12.64
N LEU A 324 -22.28 -4.88 11.90
CA LEU A 324 -23.69 -4.48 11.83
C LEU A 324 -24.28 -4.77 10.44
N PRO A 325 -25.47 -5.39 10.34
CA PRO A 325 -26.21 -5.48 9.09
C PRO A 325 -26.83 -4.13 8.74
N GLY A 326 -27.15 -3.91 7.46
CA GLY A 326 -27.81 -2.67 7.04
C GLY A 326 -29.24 -2.46 7.53
N SER A 327 -29.89 -3.53 8.01
CA SER A 327 -31.19 -3.48 8.66
C SER A 327 -31.11 -3.29 10.18
N CYS A 328 -29.92 -2.97 10.72
CA CYS A 328 -29.75 -2.76 12.15
C CYS A 328 -30.48 -1.48 12.61
N LEU A 329 -31.31 -1.62 13.63
CA LEU A 329 -32.12 -0.56 14.23
C LEU A 329 -31.48 -0.03 15.51
N ALA A 330 -30.99 -0.94 16.35
CA ALA A 330 -30.40 -0.62 17.64
C ALA A 330 -29.29 -1.58 18.02
N LEU A 331 -28.32 -1.10 18.80
CA LEU A 331 -27.22 -1.84 19.37
C LEU A 331 -27.33 -1.83 20.89
N SER A 332 -27.17 -2.98 21.54
CA SER A 332 -27.11 -3.11 22.99
C SER A 332 -25.82 -3.83 23.38
N CYS A 333 -24.97 -3.20 24.19
CA CYS A 333 -23.69 -3.78 24.58
C CYS A 333 -23.24 -3.33 25.97
N VAL A 334 -22.39 -4.13 26.60
CA VAL A 334 -21.77 -3.83 27.90
C VAL A 334 -20.41 -3.19 27.69
N GLY A 335 -20.04 -2.28 28.58
CA GLY A 335 -18.67 -1.77 28.66
C GLY A 335 -18.55 -0.36 28.10
N ALA A 336 -17.49 -0.12 27.33
CA ALA A 336 -17.18 1.20 26.80
C ALA A 336 -18.26 1.70 25.82
N VAL A 337 -18.52 3.00 25.85
CA VAL A 337 -19.56 3.64 25.05
C VAL A 337 -19.23 3.48 23.56
N PRO A 338 -20.12 2.90 22.76
CA PRO A 338 -19.97 2.83 21.32
C PRO A 338 -19.88 4.22 20.71
N MET A 339 -19.10 4.36 19.66
CA MET A 339 -18.89 5.62 18.96
C MET A 339 -19.33 5.45 17.52
N ALA A 340 -20.11 6.41 17.02
CA ALA A 340 -20.45 6.51 15.62
C ALA A 340 -19.36 7.26 14.86
N GLU A 341 -18.98 6.71 13.72
CA GLU A 341 -18.11 7.38 12.74
C GLU A 341 -18.95 8.07 11.66
N THR A 342 -18.39 9.08 11.01
CA THR A 342 -19.07 9.82 9.92
C THR A 342 -19.46 8.98 8.72
N ASN A 343 -18.86 7.79 8.59
CA ASN A 343 -19.12 6.83 7.54
C ASN A 343 -20.27 5.86 7.86
N GLY A 344 -20.88 5.98 9.05
CA GLY A 344 -21.91 5.10 9.57
C GLY A 344 -21.37 3.80 10.20
N SER A 345 -20.06 3.66 10.42
CA SER A 345 -19.54 2.55 11.23
C SER A 345 -19.73 2.85 12.72
N VAL A 346 -19.76 1.80 13.54
CA VAL A 346 -19.83 1.94 15.00
C VAL A 346 -18.63 1.20 15.60
N THR A 347 -17.84 1.91 16.38
CA THR A 347 -16.60 1.39 17.00
C THR A 347 -16.63 1.57 18.51
N VAL A 348 -15.60 1.09 19.22
CA VAL A 348 -15.45 1.25 20.67
C VAL A 348 -14.06 1.80 20.96
N ASN A 349 -13.98 2.87 21.76
CA ASN A 349 -12.70 3.35 22.28
C ASN A 349 -12.40 2.66 23.62
N GLY A 350 -11.86 1.44 23.56
CA GLY A 350 -11.61 0.61 24.73
C GLY A 350 -11.64 -0.88 24.41
N PRO A 351 -11.69 -1.75 25.44
CA PRO A 351 -11.83 -3.18 25.21
C PRO A 351 -13.16 -3.47 24.51
N PHE A 352 -13.09 -4.22 23.41
CA PHE A 352 -14.28 -4.67 22.68
C PHE A 352 -15.07 -5.63 23.59
N PRO A 353 -16.42 -5.52 23.67
CA PRO A 353 -17.24 -6.42 24.47
C PRO A 353 -17.13 -7.88 24.02
N ASP A 354 -17.26 -8.83 24.94
CA ASP A 354 -17.27 -10.26 24.61
C ASP A 354 -18.54 -10.69 23.85
N ALA A 355 -19.63 -9.95 24.02
CA ALA A 355 -20.87 -10.15 23.28
C ALA A 355 -21.67 -8.85 23.19
N TYR A 356 -22.44 -8.73 22.12
CA TYR A 356 -23.41 -7.64 21.93
C TYR A 356 -24.70 -8.16 21.31
N GLU A 357 -25.78 -7.42 21.52
CA GLU A 357 -27.10 -7.71 20.96
C GLU A 357 -27.46 -6.60 19.96
N ILE A 358 -28.06 -6.99 18.84
CA ILE A 358 -28.57 -6.05 17.84
C ILE A 358 -30.03 -6.31 17.58
N GLU A 359 -30.80 -5.25 17.41
CA GLU A 359 -32.17 -5.31 16.91
C GLU A 359 -32.13 -5.03 15.41
N VAL A 360 -32.77 -5.90 14.64
CA VAL A 360 -32.79 -5.81 13.18
C VAL A 360 -34.22 -5.84 12.64
N ASP A 361 -34.44 -5.15 11.54
CA ASP A 361 -35.60 -5.32 10.68
C ASP A 361 -35.39 -6.56 9.78
N PRO A 362 -36.17 -7.64 9.94
CA PRO A 362 -35.98 -8.87 9.17
C PRO A 362 -36.46 -8.68 7.71
N ARG A 363 -35.53 -8.21 6.86
CA ARG A 363 -35.74 -8.04 5.42
C ARG A 363 -35.41 -9.30 4.61
N ARG A 364 -35.95 -9.40 3.40
CA ARG A 364 -35.63 -10.49 2.47
C ARG A 364 -34.24 -10.26 1.88
N MET A 365 -33.50 -11.35 1.65
CA MET A 365 -32.11 -11.40 1.17
C MET A 365 -31.80 -10.55 -0.09
N MET A 366 -32.82 -10.17 -0.87
CA MET A 366 -32.71 -9.44 -2.13
C MET A 366 -32.76 -7.91 -1.96
N ASP A 367 -33.06 -7.40 -0.77
CA ASP A 367 -33.03 -5.96 -0.52
C ASP A 367 -31.58 -5.49 -0.47
N ARG A 368 -31.27 -4.37 -1.15
CA ARG A 368 -29.91 -3.79 -1.14
C ARG A 368 -29.49 -3.60 0.31
N ALA A 369 -28.35 -4.19 0.68
CA ALA A 369 -27.84 -4.16 2.04
C ALA A 369 -27.68 -2.73 2.57
N TRP A 370 -27.47 -1.74 1.71
CA TRP A 370 -27.47 -0.33 2.06
C TRP A 370 -28.05 0.48 0.90
N PRO A 371 -29.00 1.41 1.13
CA PRO A 371 -29.32 2.41 0.12
C PRO A 371 -28.04 3.23 -0.13
N GLN A 372 -27.66 3.43 -1.40
CA GLN A 372 -26.72 4.50 -1.70
C GLN A 372 -27.34 5.79 -1.16
N PRO A 373 -26.62 6.62 -0.37
CA PRO A 373 -27.10 7.98 -0.15
C PRO A 373 -27.21 8.64 -1.54
N GLU A 374 -28.40 9.16 -1.86
CA GLU A 374 -28.55 10.02 -3.03
C GLU A 374 -27.81 11.33 -2.73
N GLY A 375 -26.62 11.48 -3.31
CA GLY A 375 -25.82 12.72 -3.22
C GLY A 375 -24.40 12.52 -2.72
N ASN A 376 -23.60 13.58 -2.80
CA ASN A 376 -22.18 13.63 -2.41
C ASN A 376 -21.92 13.46 -0.89
N ALA A 377 -22.94 13.14 -0.09
CA ALA A 377 -22.80 12.91 1.35
C ALA A 377 -22.76 11.40 1.63
N ALA A 378 -21.59 10.90 2.04
CA ALA A 378 -21.36 9.48 2.33
C ALA A 378 -21.93 9.07 3.71
N VAL A 379 -23.20 9.38 3.98
CA VAL A 379 -23.87 9.01 5.23
C VAL A 379 -24.64 7.71 4.98
N TYR A 380 -24.10 6.59 5.44
CA TYR A 380 -24.70 5.27 5.25
C TYR A 380 -25.57 4.81 6.43
N LEU A 381 -25.45 5.47 7.59
CA LEU A 381 -26.38 5.35 8.71
C LEU A 381 -26.75 6.75 9.17
N GLU A 382 -28.05 7.06 9.18
CA GLU A 382 -28.59 8.20 9.91
C GLU A 382 -28.60 7.86 11.40
N VAL A 383 -27.44 7.95 12.02
CA VAL A 383 -27.32 7.91 13.47
C VAL A 383 -27.95 9.20 14.02
N PRO A 384 -28.97 9.10 14.90
CA PRO A 384 -29.68 10.26 15.42
C PRO A 384 -28.81 11.19 16.29
#